data_AF-A0A561UMW0-F1
#
_entry.id   AF-A0A561UMW0-F1
#
_cell.length_a   1.000
_cell.length_b   1.000
_cell.length_c   1.000
_cell.angle_alpha   90.00
_cell.angle_beta   90.00
_cell.angle_gamma   90.00
#
_symmetry.space_group_name_H-M   'P 1'
#
loop_
_entity.id
_entity.type
_entity.pdbx_description
1 polymer ?
#
loop_
_entity_poly.entity_id
_entity_poly.type
_entity_poly.pdbx_seq_one_letter_code
_entity_poly.pdbx_strand_id
1 'polypeptide(L)'
;MGRQEQPLDAGDGPLARFALDLRELRRRAGSPPYRRLAALANYSASTLAEAAAGRRLPSDVVLAAFVTACGGDPQEWERRRVHTHLLITRPPEAAAEPDRPSAELTSPDGPEPEAPSAPLPAPAPARRRRPLAPLLAALLALVFSAAVLGDSVASGVLAAPAARVAPLRDTARWLRPGSDIPARYRDLIVEAGTGCPAEEVTPALVAAILQAESGFDPNLSDPAKDEYGIARWTPRVLRYYLPPDRQGTLPVPPFPPGESILAVGRMLCAIAPELQGVPGDPALNLAASYETSTWVVQQRDQARLAAIQPYLAEVGVELPRYRPTA
;
A
#
# COMPACT_ATOMS: atom_id res chain seq x y z
N MET A 1 -21.57 -35.04 1.26
CA MET A 1 -22.02 -33.71 0.77
C MET A 1 -21.45 -32.64 1.69
N GLY A 2 -20.69 -31.68 1.17
CA GLY A 2 -20.16 -30.57 1.96
C GLY A 2 -21.22 -29.49 2.19
N ARG A 3 -21.10 -28.72 3.28
CA ARG A 3 -21.97 -27.57 3.57
C ARG A 3 -21.94 -26.61 2.36
N GLN A 4 -23.10 -26.27 1.83
CA GLN A 4 -23.21 -25.34 0.70
C GLN A 4 -22.88 -23.91 1.15
N GLU A 5 -22.27 -23.15 0.25
CA GLU A 5 -21.96 -21.75 0.47
C GLU A 5 -23.24 -20.92 0.47
N GLN A 6 -23.33 -19.95 1.38
CA GLN A 6 -24.43 -18.99 1.35
C GLN A 6 -24.29 -18.07 0.13
N PRO A 7 -25.42 -17.62 -0.46
CA PRO A 7 -25.41 -16.64 -1.55
C PRO A 7 -24.72 -15.34 -1.14
N LEU A 8 -24.02 -14.71 -2.08
CA LEU A 8 -23.40 -13.38 -1.94
C LEU A 8 -23.83 -12.51 -3.12
N ASP A 9 -24.13 -11.23 -2.87
CA ASP A 9 -24.41 -10.25 -3.91
C ASP A 9 -23.17 -9.37 -4.17
N ALA A 10 -22.80 -9.19 -5.43
CA ALA A 10 -21.71 -8.29 -5.84
C ALA A 10 -22.04 -6.80 -5.57
N GLY A 11 -23.32 -6.48 -5.35
CA GLY A 11 -23.83 -5.18 -4.94
C GLY A 11 -23.45 -4.79 -3.50
N ASP A 12 -23.13 -5.76 -2.64
CA ASP A 12 -22.87 -5.55 -1.21
C ASP A 12 -21.49 -4.91 -0.91
N GLY A 13 -20.74 -4.54 -1.95
CA GLY A 13 -19.52 -3.75 -1.84
C GLY A 13 -18.23 -4.51 -2.20
N PRO A 14 -17.06 -3.85 -2.03
CA PRO A 14 -15.76 -4.38 -2.46
C PRO A 14 -15.41 -5.74 -1.85
N LEU A 15 -15.83 -5.99 -0.61
CA LEU A 15 -15.56 -7.23 0.11
C LEU A 15 -16.34 -8.42 -0.47
N ALA A 16 -17.61 -8.24 -0.82
CA ALA A 16 -18.43 -9.27 -1.42
C ALA A 16 -17.90 -9.65 -2.82
N ARG A 17 -17.45 -8.67 -3.59
CA ARG A 17 -16.79 -8.88 -4.90
C ARG A 17 -15.51 -9.70 -4.77
N PHE A 18 -14.66 -9.36 -3.80
CA PHE A 18 -13.42 -10.11 -3.55
C PHE A 18 -13.70 -11.59 -3.21
N ALA A 19 -14.72 -11.85 -2.38
CA ALA A 19 -15.11 -13.23 -2.05
C ALA A 19 -15.72 -13.99 -3.24
N LEU A 20 -16.51 -13.32 -4.08
CA LEU A 20 -17.02 -13.90 -5.32
C LEU A 20 -15.90 -14.27 -6.28
N ASP A 21 -14.88 -13.41 -6.42
CA ASP A 21 -13.70 -13.71 -7.22
C ASP A 21 -12.97 -14.94 -6.65
N LEU A 22 -12.84 -15.06 -5.32
CA LEU A 22 -12.14 -16.19 -4.70
C LEU A 22 -12.91 -17.51 -4.94
N ARG A 23 -14.25 -17.47 -4.93
CA ARG A 23 -15.11 -18.59 -5.31
C ARG A 23 -15.00 -18.93 -6.79
N GLU A 24 -14.87 -17.92 -7.65
CA GLU A 24 -14.59 -18.08 -9.09
C GLU A 24 -13.28 -18.82 -9.32
N LEU A 25 -12.19 -18.42 -8.64
CA LEU A 25 -10.91 -19.12 -8.71
C LEU A 25 -11.06 -20.61 -8.36
N ARG A 26 -11.77 -20.91 -7.25
CA ARG A 26 -12.02 -22.30 -6.86
C ARG A 26 -12.84 -23.04 -7.92
N ARG A 27 -13.81 -22.38 -8.57
CA ARG A 27 -14.62 -23.00 -9.62
C ARG A 27 -13.77 -23.38 -10.83
N ARG A 28 -12.87 -22.48 -11.25
CA ARG A 28 -11.90 -22.73 -12.34
C ARG A 28 -10.94 -23.87 -12.01
N ALA A 29 -10.60 -24.05 -10.74
CA ALA A 29 -9.81 -25.18 -10.24
C ALA A 29 -10.60 -26.51 -10.18
N GLY A 30 -11.83 -26.58 -10.69
CA GLY A 30 -12.67 -27.78 -10.68
C GLY A 30 -13.53 -27.93 -9.42
N SER A 31 -13.74 -26.85 -8.67
CA SER A 31 -14.56 -26.83 -7.44
C SER A 31 -14.15 -27.86 -6.38
N PRO A 32 -12.86 -27.99 -6.02
CA PRO A 32 -12.45 -28.90 -4.94
C PRO A 32 -13.19 -28.58 -3.64
N PRO A 33 -13.70 -29.60 -2.90
CA PRO A 33 -14.36 -29.35 -1.63
C PRO A 33 -13.38 -28.80 -0.61
N TYR A 34 -13.86 -27.98 0.34
CA TYR A 34 -13.00 -27.37 1.37
C TYR A 34 -12.17 -28.36 2.18
N ARG A 35 -12.66 -29.60 2.40
CA ARG A 35 -11.87 -30.67 3.04
C ARG A 35 -10.66 -31.10 2.21
N ARG A 36 -10.75 -31.05 0.88
CA ARG A 36 -9.63 -31.35 -0.02
C ARG A 36 -8.63 -30.19 -0.05
N LEU A 37 -9.12 -28.95 -0.11
CA LEU A 37 -8.24 -27.77 -0.01
C LEU A 37 -7.52 -27.73 1.35
N ALA A 38 -8.21 -28.10 2.43
CA ALA A 38 -7.63 -28.20 3.77
C ALA A 38 -6.41 -29.14 3.83
N ALA A 39 -6.50 -30.30 3.17
CA ALA A 39 -5.40 -31.26 3.09
C ALA A 39 -4.21 -30.77 2.25
N LEU A 40 -4.44 -29.86 1.29
CA LEU A 40 -3.38 -29.27 0.45
C LEU A 40 -2.75 -28.03 1.08
N ALA A 41 -3.54 -27.27 1.84
CA ALA A 41 -3.17 -25.96 2.38
C ALA A 41 -2.73 -26.00 3.85
N ASN A 42 -2.84 -27.15 4.53
CA ASN A 42 -2.60 -27.31 5.97
C ASN A 42 -3.44 -26.36 6.85
N TYR A 43 -4.67 -26.06 6.42
CA TYR A 43 -5.65 -25.26 7.17
C TYR A 43 -6.94 -26.04 7.39
N SER A 44 -7.74 -25.64 8.38
CA SER A 44 -9.05 -26.26 8.59
C SER A 44 -10.02 -25.94 7.44
N ALA A 45 -10.93 -26.87 7.13
CA ALA A 45 -11.96 -26.66 6.12
C ALA A 45 -12.88 -25.48 6.46
N SER A 46 -13.11 -25.21 7.76
CA SER A 46 -13.86 -24.05 8.23
C SER A 46 -13.11 -22.75 7.97
N THR A 47 -11.80 -22.68 8.22
CA THR A 47 -10.97 -21.50 7.91
C THR A 47 -11.03 -21.12 6.43
N LEU A 48 -10.93 -22.11 5.53
CA LEU A 48 -10.98 -21.88 4.09
C LEU A 48 -12.39 -21.51 3.60
N ALA A 49 -13.44 -22.04 4.24
CA ALA A 49 -14.81 -21.64 3.95
C ALA A 49 -15.10 -20.20 4.40
N GLU A 50 -14.59 -19.81 5.57
CA GLU A 50 -14.67 -18.42 6.06
C GLU A 50 -13.94 -17.44 5.13
N ALA A 51 -12.77 -17.81 4.60
CA ALA A 51 -12.01 -16.98 3.66
C ALA A 51 -12.81 -16.60 2.40
N ALA A 52 -13.69 -17.50 1.94
CA ALA A 52 -14.57 -17.28 0.78
C ALA A 52 -15.99 -16.84 1.18
N ALA A 53 -16.24 -16.52 2.45
CA ALA A 53 -17.59 -16.22 2.95
C ALA A 53 -18.02 -14.75 2.72
N GLY A 54 -17.10 -13.84 2.38
CA GLY A 54 -17.44 -12.43 2.10
C GLY A 54 -17.78 -11.58 3.32
N ARG A 55 -17.55 -12.08 4.54
CA ARG A 55 -17.79 -11.34 5.80
C ARG A 55 -16.57 -10.53 6.28
N ARG A 56 -15.37 -10.93 5.88
CA ARG A 56 -14.10 -10.25 6.16
C ARG A 56 -13.04 -10.63 5.13
N LEU A 57 -12.03 -9.79 4.93
CA LEU A 57 -10.89 -10.17 4.09
C LEU A 57 -10.13 -11.33 4.75
N PRO A 58 -9.71 -12.35 3.99
CA PRO A 58 -8.79 -13.37 4.50
C PRO A 58 -7.44 -12.73 4.88
N SER A 59 -6.70 -13.35 5.80
CA SER A 59 -5.30 -12.98 5.98
C SER A 59 -4.50 -13.35 4.73
N ASP A 60 -3.39 -12.67 4.52
CA ASP A 60 -2.42 -12.94 3.46
C ASP A 60 -2.03 -14.42 3.39
N VAL A 61 -1.76 -15.08 4.53
CA VAL A 61 -1.32 -16.48 4.56
C VAL A 61 -2.45 -17.44 4.18
N VAL A 62 -3.67 -17.22 4.68
CA VAL A 62 -4.84 -18.04 4.33
C VAL A 62 -5.20 -17.85 2.87
N LEU A 63 -5.11 -16.62 2.38
CA LEU A 63 -5.34 -16.29 0.98
C LEU A 63 -4.30 -16.96 0.08
N ALA A 64 -3.01 -16.84 0.40
CA ALA A 64 -1.93 -17.45 -0.36
C ALA A 64 -2.09 -18.97 -0.42
N ALA A 65 -2.41 -19.62 0.70
CA ALA A 65 -2.61 -21.07 0.75
C ALA A 65 -3.85 -21.50 -0.04
N PHE A 66 -4.97 -20.77 0.05
CA PHE A 66 -6.17 -21.02 -0.75
C PHE A 66 -5.88 -20.91 -2.25
N VAL A 67 -5.22 -19.83 -2.64
CA VAL A 67 -4.93 -19.48 -4.04
C VAL A 67 -3.96 -20.49 -4.64
N THR A 68 -2.92 -20.86 -3.89
CA THR A 68 -1.94 -21.89 -4.30
C THR A 68 -2.63 -23.25 -4.50
N ALA A 69 -3.49 -23.66 -3.56
CA ALA A 69 -4.24 -24.91 -3.66
C ALA A 69 -5.26 -24.92 -4.81
N CYS A 70 -5.66 -23.75 -5.30
CA CYS A 70 -6.50 -23.57 -6.48
C CYS A 70 -5.72 -23.28 -7.77
N GLY A 71 -4.37 -23.26 -7.74
CA GLY A 71 -3.52 -23.01 -8.90
C GLY A 71 -3.49 -21.56 -9.39
N GLY A 72 -3.86 -20.59 -8.55
CA GLY A 72 -3.70 -19.16 -8.84
C GLY A 72 -2.34 -18.61 -8.39
N ASP A 73 -2.04 -17.36 -8.74
CA ASP A 73 -0.85 -16.63 -8.28
C ASP A 73 -1.12 -15.94 -6.93
N PRO A 74 -0.50 -16.39 -5.81
CA PRO A 74 -0.69 -15.77 -4.49
C PRO A 74 -0.40 -14.26 -4.48
N GLN A 75 0.55 -13.80 -5.29
CA GLN A 75 0.98 -12.41 -5.31
C GLN A 75 0.02 -11.50 -6.11
N GLU A 76 -0.71 -12.04 -7.08
CA GLU A 76 -1.83 -11.34 -7.71
C GLU A 76 -2.98 -11.16 -6.72
N TRP A 77 -3.29 -12.20 -5.98
CA TRP A 77 -4.38 -12.20 -5.02
C TRP A 77 -4.11 -11.31 -3.82
N GLU A 78 -2.87 -11.24 -3.35
CA GLU A 78 -2.49 -10.33 -2.30
C GLU A 78 -2.66 -8.86 -2.72
N ARG A 79 -2.32 -8.50 -3.97
CA ARG A 79 -2.61 -7.16 -4.51
C ARG A 79 -4.09 -6.83 -4.50
N ARG A 80 -4.93 -7.78 -4.93
CA ARG A 80 -6.37 -7.61 -4.91
C ARG A 80 -6.87 -7.41 -3.49
N ARG A 81 -6.34 -8.18 -2.53
CA ARG A 81 -6.71 -8.09 -1.11
C ARG A 81 -6.36 -6.72 -0.52
N VAL A 82 -5.15 -6.21 -0.78
CA VAL A 82 -4.72 -4.87 -0.35
C VAL A 82 -5.58 -3.78 -1.01
N HIS A 83 -5.85 -3.88 -2.31
CA HIS A 83 -6.73 -2.92 -2.99
C HIS A 83 -8.14 -2.92 -2.38
N THR A 84 -8.72 -4.10 -2.13
CA THR A 84 -10.00 -4.22 -1.44
C THR A 84 -9.92 -3.66 -0.03
N HIS A 85 -8.82 -3.87 0.70
CA HIS A 85 -8.61 -3.31 2.02
C HIS A 85 -8.68 -1.78 1.97
N LEU A 86 -7.96 -1.13 1.05
CA LEU A 86 -8.01 0.31 0.86
C LEU A 86 -9.43 0.81 0.52
N LEU A 87 -10.20 0.07 -0.28
CA LEU A 87 -11.57 0.45 -0.62
C LEU A 87 -12.54 0.37 0.59
N ILE A 88 -12.30 -0.52 1.55
CA ILE A 88 -13.17 -0.68 2.74
C ILE A 88 -12.70 0.16 3.93
N THR A 89 -11.43 0.55 3.99
CA THR A 89 -10.88 1.37 5.08
C THR A 89 -10.80 2.86 4.73
N ARG A 90 -10.97 3.24 3.46
CA ARG A 90 -11.09 4.65 3.08
C ARG A 90 -12.27 5.27 3.85
N PRO A 91 -12.06 6.37 4.59
CA PRO A 91 -13.18 7.16 5.09
C PRO A 91 -14.06 7.49 3.88
N PRO A 92 -15.40 7.44 3.99
CA PRO A 92 -16.22 8.01 2.94
C PRO A 92 -15.72 9.44 2.75
N GLU A 93 -15.18 9.75 1.56
CA GLU A 93 -14.94 11.13 1.16
C GLU A 93 -16.22 11.86 1.53
N ALA A 94 -16.11 12.78 2.49
CA ALA A 94 -17.17 13.73 2.77
C ALA A 94 -17.62 14.19 1.39
N ALA A 95 -18.87 13.84 1.05
CA ALA A 95 -19.47 14.25 -0.20
C ALA A 95 -19.07 15.70 -0.36
N ALA A 96 -18.29 16.00 -1.41
CA ALA A 96 -17.90 17.34 -1.72
C ALA A 96 -19.21 18.10 -1.91
N GLU A 97 -19.69 18.73 -0.85
CA GLU A 97 -20.77 19.68 -0.91
C GLU A 97 -20.21 20.83 -1.73
N PRO A 98 -20.79 21.12 -2.91
CA PRO A 98 -20.38 22.27 -3.67
C PRO A 98 -20.75 23.51 -2.86
N ASP A 99 -19.72 24.29 -2.54
CA ASP A 99 -19.72 25.75 -2.43
C ASP A 99 -20.93 26.36 -1.70
N ARG A 100 -20.77 26.60 -0.40
CA ARG A 100 -21.55 27.64 0.30
C ARG A 100 -20.59 28.75 0.75
N PRO A 101 -20.72 29.97 0.23
CA PRO A 101 -19.92 31.08 0.69
C PRO A 101 -20.24 31.40 2.16
N SER A 102 -19.18 31.59 2.94
CA SER A 102 -19.22 31.96 4.34
C SER A 102 -19.92 33.31 4.52
N ALA A 103 -21.07 33.31 5.19
CA ALA A 103 -21.68 34.51 5.73
C ALA A 103 -21.34 34.63 7.23
N GLU A 104 -20.99 35.85 7.60
CA GLU A 104 -20.44 36.29 8.88
C GLU A 104 -21.22 35.88 10.13
N LEU A 105 -20.46 35.70 11.20
CA LEU A 105 -20.91 35.59 12.57
C LEU A 105 -21.69 36.84 13.01
N THR A 106 -22.96 36.68 13.35
CA THR A 106 -23.58 37.48 14.42
C THR A 106 -24.71 36.67 15.07
N SER A 107 -24.52 36.25 16.33
CA SER A 107 -25.61 35.85 17.23
C SER A 107 -26.33 37.10 17.74
N PRO A 108 -27.65 37.01 18.00
CA PRO A 108 -28.07 36.96 19.40
C PRO A 108 -29.26 36.03 19.69
N ASP A 109 -29.43 35.78 20.99
CA ASP A 109 -30.35 34.90 21.72
C ASP A 109 -31.86 34.94 21.38
N GLY A 110 -32.46 33.74 21.42
CA GLY A 110 -33.79 33.43 22.00
C GLY A 110 -35.03 33.45 21.07
N PRO A 111 -36.16 32.83 21.49
CA PRO A 111 -36.39 31.42 21.82
C PRO A 111 -37.29 30.71 20.77
N GLU A 112 -37.28 29.38 20.83
CA GLU A 112 -37.98 28.40 19.99
C GLU A 112 -39.53 28.58 19.93
N PRO A 113 -40.14 28.35 18.74
CA PRO A 113 -41.50 27.83 18.70
C PRO A 113 -41.70 26.65 17.72
N GLU A 114 -42.26 25.58 18.28
CA GLU A 114 -43.24 24.61 17.77
C GLU A 114 -43.37 24.34 16.24
N ALA A 115 -43.25 23.05 15.92
CA ALA A 115 -43.57 22.44 14.63
C ALA A 115 -45.07 22.46 14.29
N PRO A 116 -45.40 22.51 12.99
CA PRO A 116 -46.51 21.72 12.47
C PRO A 116 -46.15 20.85 11.25
N SER A 117 -46.93 19.78 11.17
CA SER A 117 -46.80 18.57 10.36
C SER A 117 -47.13 18.69 8.86
N ALA A 118 -46.36 17.94 8.05
CA ALA A 118 -46.72 17.23 6.80
C ALA A 118 -47.08 18.07 5.54
N PRO A 119 -47.11 17.49 4.30
CA PRO A 119 -46.74 16.14 3.84
C PRO A 119 -45.72 16.09 2.66
N LEU A 120 -45.22 14.88 2.39
CA LEU A 120 -44.35 14.52 1.24
C LEU A 120 -45.05 14.70 -0.13
N PRO A 121 -44.36 15.21 -1.16
CA PRO A 121 -44.76 15.00 -2.56
C PRO A 121 -44.03 13.82 -3.22
N ALA A 122 -44.78 13.12 -4.07
CA ALA A 122 -44.46 11.90 -4.79
C ALA A 122 -43.48 12.11 -5.99
N PRO A 123 -42.94 11.04 -6.61
CA PRO A 123 -41.83 11.12 -7.57
C PRO A 123 -42.27 11.53 -8.98
N ALA A 124 -41.44 12.35 -9.64
CA ALA A 124 -41.61 12.73 -11.05
C ALA A 124 -40.70 11.89 -11.99
N PRO A 125 -41.09 11.72 -13.27
CA PRO A 125 -40.79 10.52 -14.06
C PRO A 125 -39.46 10.53 -14.84
N ALA A 126 -39.10 9.33 -15.28
CA ALA A 126 -37.91 8.94 -16.04
C ALA A 126 -37.59 9.82 -17.26
N ARG A 127 -36.39 10.42 -17.26
CA ARG A 127 -35.78 11.04 -18.44
C ARG A 127 -35.32 9.97 -19.42
N ARG A 128 -36.01 9.88 -20.56
CA ARG A 128 -35.62 9.08 -21.73
C ARG A 128 -34.29 9.57 -22.30
N ARG A 129 -33.31 8.66 -22.37
CA ARG A 129 -32.03 8.84 -23.07
C ARG A 129 -32.30 8.82 -24.59
N ARG A 130 -31.85 9.85 -25.32
CA ARG A 130 -31.73 9.81 -26.79
C ARG A 130 -30.25 9.63 -27.14
N PRO A 131 -29.84 8.57 -27.85
CA PRO A 131 -28.52 8.55 -28.48
C PRO A 131 -28.62 9.22 -29.85
N LEU A 132 -27.82 10.28 -30.07
CA LEU A 132 -27.51 10.75 -31.41
C LEU A 132 -26.30 9.95 -31.91
N ALA A 133 -26.54 9.12 -32.90
CA ALA A 133 -25.52 8.46 -33.71
C ALA A 133 -25.07 9.42 -34.86
N PRO A 134 -23.89 9.16 -35.45
CA PRO A 134 -23.07 10.17 -36.12
C PRO A 134 -23.37 10.27 -37.62
N LEU A 135 -23.02 11.40 -38.24
CA LEU A 135 -22.92 11.51 -39.69
C LEU A 135 -21.53 12.01 -40.08
N LEU A 136 -20.87 11.12 -40.83
CA LEU A 136 -19.70 11.32 -41.66
C LEU A 136 -19.81 12.54 -42.57
N ALA A 137 -18.67 13.16 -42.87
CA ALA A 137 -18.32 13.49 -44.24
C ALA A 137 -16.79 13.52 -44.40
N ALA A 138 -16.32 12.74 -45.37
CA ALA A 138 -14.94 12.61 -45.81
C ALA A 138 -14.55 13.69 -46.83
N LEU A 139 -13.30 13.60 -47.30
CA LEU A 139 -12.63 14.27 -48.46
C LEU A 139 -11.72 15.44 -48.02
N LEU A 140 -10.45 15.54 -48.42
CA LEU A 140 -9.79 15.14 -49.67
C LEU A 140 -8.32 14.73 -49.46
N ALA A 141 -7.84 13.92 -50.41
CA ALA A 141 -6.46 13.55 -50.65
C ALA A 141 -5.64 14.68 -51.30
N LEU A 142 -4.32 14.75 -51.04
CA LEU A 142 -3.22 14.45 -51.98
C LEU A 142 -1.90 15.15 -51.55
N VAL A 143 -0.89 14.31 -51.28
CA VAL A 143 0.53 14.36 -51.69
C VAL A 143 1.26 15.71 -51.78
N PHE A 144 2.34 15.84 -51.01
CA PHE A 144 3.64 16.25 -51.57
C PHE A 144 4.78 15.63 -50.76
N SER A 145 5.49 14.68 -51.36
CA SER A 145 6.80 14.25 -50.90
C SER A 145 7.83 15.25 -51.44
N ALA A 146 8.55 15.91 -50.55
CA ALA A 146 9.81 16.57 -50.87
C ALA A 146 10.86 16.11 -49.85
N ALA A 147 11.78 15.28 -50.33
CA ALA A 147 13.02 15.02 -49.63
C ALA A 147 13.85 16.31 -49.61
N VAL A 148 14.20 16.78 -48.42
CA VAL A 148 15.27 17.75 -48.23
C VAL A 148 16.37 17.04 -47.44
N LEU A 149 17.56 17.02 -48.05
CA LEU A 149 18.80 16.56 -47.47
C LEU A 149 19.17 17.40 -46.24
N GLY A 150 19.64 16.70 -45.21
CA GLY A 150 20.74 17.13 -44.33
C GLY A 150 20.61 18.45 -43.59
N ASP A 151 20.27 18.37 -42.30
CA ASP A 151 21.03 19.13 -41.31
C ASP A 151 21.09 18.37 -39.98
N SER A 152 22.31 18.18 -39.50
CA SER A 152 22.59 17.57 -38.20
C SER A 152 22.23 18.55 -37.09
N VAL A 153 21.00 18.48 -36.60
CA VAL A 153 20.66 19.05 -35.29
C VAL A 153 21.08 18.07 -34.21
N ALA A 154 22.25 18.32 -33.63
CA ALA A 154 22.62 17.78 -32.34
C ALA A 154 21.47 18.06 -31.35
N SER A 155 20.73 17.02 -31.00
CA SER A 155 19.77 17.08 -29.91
C SER A 155 20.55 17.18 -28.61
N GLY A 156 20.96 18.41 -28.30
CA GLY A 156 21.31 18.82 -26.96
C GLY A 156 20.05 18.76 -26.10
N VAL A 157 19.67 17.56 -25.69
CA VAL A 157 18.81 17.40 -24.53
C VAL A 157 19.64 17.92 -23.37
N LEU A 158 19.42 19.18 -23.02
CA LEU A 158 19.81 19.69 -21.70
C LEU A 158 19.08 18.79 -20.71
N ALA A 159 19.80 17.82 -20.15
CA ALA A 159 19.38 17.13 -18.95
C ALA A 159 19.07 18.23 -17.94
N ALA A 160 17.78 18.41 -17.62
CA ALA A 160 17.38 19.28 -16.53
C ALA A 160 18.24 18.88 -15.32
N PRO A 161 18.91 19.82 -14.65
CA PRO A 161 19.69 19.46 -13.49
C PRO A 161 18.70 18.83 -12.51
N ALA A 162 18.95 17.56 -12.14
CA ALA A 162 18.23 16.93 -11.04
C ALA A 162 18.22 17.95 -9.91
N ALA A 163 17.03 18.40 -9.51
CA ALA A 163 16.90 19.40 -8.46
C ALA A 163 17.68 18.87 -7.26
N ARG A 164 18.81 19.53 -6.96
CA ARG A 164 19.56 19.24 -5.74
C ARG A 164 18.64 19.65 -4.60
N VAL A 165 17.99 18.66 -3.98
CA VAL A 165 17.34 18.83 -2.70
C VAL A 165 18.40 19.42 -1.79
N ALA A 166 18.20 20.66 -1.34
CA ALA A 166 19.11 21.27 -0.40
C ALA A 166 19.19 20.35 0.83
N PRO A 167 20.40 20.05 1.35
CA PRO A 167 20.50 19.23 2.55
C PRO A 167 19.61 19.82 3.63
N LEU A 168 18.86 18.97 4.34
CA LEU A 168 18.08 19.42 5.48
C LEU A 168 19.11 20.02 6.44
N ARG A 169 19.09 21.35 6.58
CA ARG A 169 20.16 22.12 7.25
C ARG A 169 20.34 21.74 8.73
N ASP A 170 19.49 20.85 9.23
CA ASP A 170 19.51 20.36 10.59
C ASP A 170 19.05 18.89 10.67
N THR A 171 19.83 17.96 10.10
CA THR A 171 19.62 16.52 10.36
C THR A 171 19.99 16.14 11.80
N ALA A 172 20.80 16.95 12.48
CA ALA A 172 21.24 16.74 13.86
C ALA A 172 20.08 16.74 14.87
N ARG A 173 19.02 17.52 14.62
CA ARG A 173 17.80 17.49 15.44
C ARG A 173 17.07 16.15 15.45
N TRP A 174 17.29 15.32 14.42
CA TRP A 174 16.55 14.08 14.20
C TRP A 174 17.41 12.83 14.34
N LEU A 175 18.71 12.95 14.10
CA LEU A 175 19.66 11.83 14.08
C LEU A 175 20.92 12.22 14.83
N ARG A 176 21.37 11.34 15.75
CA ARG A 176 22.58 11.55 16.55
C ARG A 176 23.78 11.95 15.67
N PRO A 177 24.42 13.10 15.90
CA PRO A 177 25.67 13.44 15.22
C PRO A 177 26.78 12.41 15.48
N GLY A 178 27.60 12.12 14.47
CA GLY A 178 28.73 11.19 14.61
C GLY A 178 28.37 9.70 14.71
N SER A 179 27.09 9.33 14.52
CA SER A 179 26.73 7.93 14.29
C SER A 179 27.31 7.40 12.97
N ASP A 180 27.30 6.08 12.81
CA ASP A 180 27.78 5.39 11.60
C ASP A 180 26.85 5.51 10.38
N ILE A 181 25.74 6.25 10.48
CA ILE A 181 24.86 6.57 9.35
C ILE A 181 25.65 7.33 8.27
N PRO A 182 25.79 6.80 7.03
CA PRO A 182 26.50 7.48 5.97
C PRO A 182 25.92 8.86 5.67
N ALA A 183 26.78 9.89 5.59
CA ALA A 183 26.36 11.28 5.42
C ALA A 183 25.40 11.49 4.23
N ARG A 184 25.63 10.77 3.11
CA ARG A 184 24.81 10.82 1.90
C ARG A 184 23.36 10.32 2.07
N TYR A 185 23.06 9.59 3.14
CA TYR A 185 21.73 9.03 3.40
C TYR A 185 20.97 9.74 4.50
N ARG A 186 21.63 10.62 5.27
CA ARG A 186 21.01 11.29 6.42
C ARG A 186 19.75 12.07 6.05
N ASP A 187 19.80 12.88 5.00
CA ASP A 187 18.64 13.66 4.54
C ASP A 187 17.47 12.75 4.13
N LEU A 188 17.76 11.68 3.39
CA LEU A 188 16.77 10.70 2.95
C LEU A 188 16.13 9.95 4.11
N ILE A 189 16.92 9.59 5.13
CA ILE A 189 16.44 8.91 6.34
C ILE A 189 15.55 9.85 7.15
N VAL A 190 15.94 11.13 7.26
CA VAL A 190 15.09 12.14 7.92
C VAL A 190 13.79 12.32 7.15
N GLU A 191 13.84 12.47 5.83
CA GLU A 191 12.63 12.57 5.01
C GLU A 191 11.72 11.34 5.17
N ALA A 192 12.27 10.14 5.06
CA ALA A 192 11.53 8.89 5.24
C ALA A 192 10.88 8.79 6.62
N GLY A 193 11.60 9.19 7.68
CA GLY A 193 11.13 9.11 9.06
C GLY A 193 10.29 10.29 9.54
N THR A 194 10.17 11.37 8.77
CA THR A 194 9.33 12.55 9.12
C THR A 194 8.16 12.75 8.17
N GLY A 195 8.09 11.99 7.08
CA GLY A 195 6.98 12.02 6.13
C GLY A 195 5.70 11.35 6.61
N CYS A 196 5.68 10.78 7.83
CA CYS A 196 4.51 10.10 8.40
C CYS A 196 3.96 10.85 9.62
N PRO A 197 2.63 10.95 9.80
CA PRO A 197 2.04 11.51 11.02
C PRO A 197 2.11 10.58 12.24
N ALA A 198 2.40 9.29 12.06
CA ALA A 198 2.51 8.33 13.15
C ALA A 198 3.83 8.54 13.91
N GLU A 199 3.76 8.80 15.21
CA GLU A 199 4.91 9.16 16.07
C GLU A 199 5.94 8.03 16.19
N GLU A 200 5.50 6.78 16.06
CA GLU A 200 6.36 5.60 16.07
C GLU A 200 7.25 5.46 14.83
N VAL A 201 6.87 6.11 13.71
CA VAL A 201 7.70 6.17 12.49
C VAL A 201 8.69 7.31 12.65
N THR A 202 9.97 6.99 12.89
CA THR A 202 10.99 7.99 13.19
C THR A 202 12.24 7.83 12.30
N PRO A 203 13.04 8.89 12.09
CA PRO A 203 14.31 8.78 11.39
C PRO A 203 15.28 7.76 12.02
N ALA A 204 15.27 7.68 13.36
CA ALA A 204 16.09 6.70 14.09
C ALA A 204 15.65 5.26 13.80
N LEU A 205 14.33 4.99 13.70
CA LEU A 205 13.82 3.68 13.33
C LEU A 205 14.17 3.30 11.89
N VAL A 206 14.00 4.23 10.94
CA VAL A 206 14.40 4.01 9.54
C VAL A 206 15.89 3.68 9.46
N ALA A 207 16.75 4.42 10.16
CA ALA A 207 18.18 4.14 10.21
C ALA A 207 18.49 2.76 10.83
N ALA A 208 17.82 2.40 11.93
CA ALA A 208 18.02 1.12 12.61
C ALA A 208 17.64 -0.07 11.74
N ILE A 209 16.53 0.03 10.99
CA ILE A 209 16.13 -0.97 10.00
C ILE A 209 17.21 -1.08 8.91
N LEU A 210 17.58 0.02 8.25
CA LEU A 210 18.60 -0.02 7.17
C LEU A 210 19.95 -0.59 7.62
N GLN A 211 20.33 -0.34 8.88
CA GLN A 211 21.52 -0.93 9.48
C GLN A 211 21.40 -2.44 9.64
N ALA A 212 20.29 -2.95 10.21
CA ALA A 212 20.05 -4.38 10.39
C ALA A 212 19.87 -5.14 9.07
N GLU A 213 19.28 -4.48 8.06
CA GLU A 213 19.03 -5.06 6.74
C GLU A 213 20.33 -5.26 5.94
N SER A 214 21.17 -4.23 5.86
CA SER A 214 22.33 -4.23 4.93
C SER A 214 23.59 -3.58 5.46
N GLY A 215 23.59 -3.03 6.67
CA GLY A 215 24.67 -2.14 7.12
C GLY A 215 24.84 -0.92 6.22
N PHE A 216 23.73 -0.41 5.66
CA PHE A 216 23.69 0.64 4.64
C PHE A 216 24.37 0.29 3.29
N ASP A 217 24.54 -1.00 2.94
CA ASP A 217 25.10 -1.43 1.66
C ASP A 217 24.09 -1.29 0.50
N PRO A 218 24.28 -0.32 -0.42
CA PRO A 218 23.38 -0.15 -1.55
C PRO A 218 23.52 -1.25 -2.62
N ASN A 219 24.57 -2.07 -2.54
CA ASN A 219 24.89 -3.09 -3.54
C ASN A 219 24.60 -4.51 -3.05
N LEU A 220 23.98 -4.66 -1.86
CA LEU A 220 23.56 -5.96 -1.34
C LEU A 220 22.73 -6.69 -2.41
N SER A 221 23.06 -7.95 -2.65
CA SER A 221 22.39 -8.78 -3.63
C SER A 221 22.31 -10.20 -3.10
N ASP A 222 21.08 -10.67 -2.86
CA ASP A 222 20.78 -12.04 -2.47
C ASP A 222 19.74 -12.62 -3.46
N PRO A 223 20.17 -13.08 -4.65
CA PRO A 223 19.26 -13.64 -5.65
C PRO A 223 18.54 -14.91 -5.18
N ALA A 224 19.05 -15.61 -4.17
CA ALA A 224 18.41 -16.81 -3.63
C ALA A 224 17.13 -16.46 -2.86
N LYS A 225 17.07 -15.27 -2.25
CA LYS A 225 15.90 -14.73 -1.55
C LYS A 225 15.13 -13.68 -2.34
N ASP A 226 15.63 -13.30 -3.51
CA ASP A 226 15.11 -12.19 -4.32
C ASP A 226 15.17 -10.85 -3.57
N GLU A 227 16.24 -10.61 -2.79
CA GLU A 227 16.42 -9.43 -1.95
C GLU A 227 17.61 -8.59 -2.40
N TYR A 228 17.44 -7.26 -2.48
CA TYR A 228 18.48 -6.37 -3.01
C TYR A 228 18.51 -4.99 -2.35
N GLY A 229 19.70 -4.40 -2.41
CA GLY A 229 19.98 -3.01 -2.06
C GLY A 229 19.91 -2.73 -0.57
N ILE A 230 19.93 -1.44 -0.26
CA ILE A 230 20.14 -0.90 1.09
C ILE A 230 19.09 -1.31 2.14
N ALA A 231 17.95 -1.82 1.71
CA ALA A 231 16.84 -2.21 2.58
C ALA A 231 16.34 -3.64 2.28
N ARG A 232 17.18 -4.46 1.61
CA ARG A 232 16.87 -5.85 1.21
C ARG A 232 15.48 -6.02 0.57
N TRP A 233 15.08 -5.09 -0.27
CA TRP A 233 13.77 -5.17 -0.91
C TRP A 233 13.69 -6.36 -1.85
N THR A 234 12.53 -7.01 -1.90
CA THR A 234 12.16 -7.74 -3.12
C THR A 234 11.62 -6.77 -4.18
N PRO A 235 11.86 -7.02 -5.48
CA PRO A 235 11.28 -6.24 -6.57
C PRO A 235 9.77 -6.02 -6.42
N ARG A 236 9.08 -7.06 -5.96
CA ARG A 236 7.62 -7.04 -5.83
C ARG A 236 7.16 -6.14 -4.70
N VAL A 237 7.82 -6.20 -3.55
CA VAL A 237 7.45 -5.40 -2.38
C VAL A 237 7.80 -3.94 -2.61
N LEU A 238 9.02 -3.65 -3.09
CA LEU A 238 9.46 -2.27 -3.35
C LEU A 238 8.48 -1.51 -4.24
N ARG A 239 7.99 -2.15 -5.32
CA ARG A 239 7.04 -1.55 -6.26
C ARG A 239 5.84 -0.89 -5.57
N TYR A 240 5.32 -1.45 -4.48
CA TYR A 240 4.15 -0.89 -3.78
C TYR A 240 4.46 0.40 -3.03
N TYR A 241 5.71 0.59 -2.65
CA TYR A 241 6.18 1.73 -1.87
C TYR A 241 6.98 2.74 -2.72
N LEU A 242 6.99 2.54 -4.05
CA LEU A 242 7.45 3.56 -5.00
C LEU A 242 6.36 4.62 -5.24
N PRO A 243 6.73 5.81 -5.75
CA PRO A 243 5.76 6.82 -6.20
C PRO A 243 4.76 6.26 -7.23
N PRO A 244 3.49 6.76 -7.28
CA PRO A 244 2.42 6.19 -8.11
C PRO A 244 2.77 5.99 -9.59
N ASP A 245 3.50 6.92 -10.19
CA ASP A 245 3.96 6.88 -11.59
C ASP A 245 4.95 5.75 -11.87
N ARG A 246 5.59 5.19 -10.83
CA ARG A 246 6.58 4.12 -10.92
C ARG A 246 6.02 2.74 -10.56
N GLN A 247 4.82 2.67 -9.98
CA GLN A 247 4.22 1.39 -9.56
C GLN A 247 3.72 0.53 -10.73
N GLY A 248 3.60 1.10 -11.93
CA GLY A 248 3.11 0.39 -13.13
C GLY A 248 4.07 -0.69 -13.66
N THR A 249 5.34 -0.65 -13.27
CA THR A 249 6.38 -1.58 -13.71
C THR A 249 7.06 -2.25 -12.52
N LEU A 250 7.51 -3.49 -12.68
CA LEU A 250 8.33 -4.15 -11.66
C LEU A 250 9.74 -3.53 -11.68
N PRO A 251 10.23 -2.95 -10.57
CA PRO A 251 11.60 -2.44 -10.52
C PRO A 251 12.58 -3.60 -10.66
N VAL A 252 13.72 -3.35 -11.32
CA VAL A 252 14.79 -4.34 -11.49
C VAL A 252 16.01 -3.84 -10.73
N PRO A 253 16.71 -4.69 -9.94
CA PRO A 253 17.91 -4.28 -9.25
C PRO A 253 19.02 -3.85 -10.24
N PRO A 254 19.94 -2.97 -9.84
CA PRO A 254 20.07 -2.38 -8.50
C PRO A 254 19.02 -1.30 -8.23
N PHE A 255 18.53 -1.24 -6.99
CA PHE A 255 17.57 -0.21 -6.58
C PHE A 255 18.29 1.06 -6.12
N PRO A 256 17.93 2.25 -6.65
CA PRO A 256 18.55 3.50 -6.21
C PRO A 256 18.32 3.73 -4.71
N PRO A 257 19.35 4.05 -3.90
CA PRO A 257 19.19 4.23 -2.45
C PRO A 257 18.17 5.29 -2.07
N GLY A 258 18.05 6.36 -2.86
CA GLY A 258 17.03 7.39 -2.66
C GLY A 258 15.60 6.83 -2.72
N GLU A 259 15.30 6.02 -3.74
CA GLU A 259 13.99 5.37 -3.85
C GLU A 259 13.79 4.34 -2.74
N SER A 260 14.81 3.52 -2.45
CA SER A 260 14.74 2.47 -1.44
C SER A 260 14.54 2.99 -0.02
N ILE A 261 15.26 4.05 0.39
CA ILE A 261 15.13 4.63 1.75
C ILE A 261 13.76 5.27 1.93
N LEU A 262 13.31 6.05 0.95
CA LEU A 262 11.98 6.68 1.02
C LEU A 262 10.86 5.64 1.01
N ALA A 263 11.04 4.52 0.31
CA ALA A 263 10.11 3.40 0.34
C ALA A 263 9.97 2.78 1.74
N VAL A 264 11.05 2.73 2.55
CA VAL A 264 10.97 2.24 3.94
C VAL A 264 10.02 3.12 4.74
N GLY A 265 10.20 4.45 4.70
CA GLY A 265 9.31 5.39 5.37
C GLY A 265 7.85 5.25 4.95
N ARG A 266 7.58 5.10 3.64
CA ARG A 266 6.23 4.89 3.11
C ARG A 266 5.62 3.56 3.57
N MET A 267 6.41 2.49 3.62
CA MET A 267 5.96 1.20 4.14
C MET A 267 5.59 1.29 5.61
N LEU A 268 6.49 1.79 6.44
CA LEU A 268 6.24 1.94 7.88
C LEU A 268 5.01 2.82 8.13
N CYS A 269 4.84 3.89 7.37
CA CYS A 269 3.67 4.75 7.48
C CYS A 269 2.37 4.05 7.08
N ALA A 270 2.41 3.21 6.05
CA ALA A 270 1.24 2.46 5.61
C ALA A 270 0.77 1.45 6.65
N ILE A 271 1.69 0.83 7.39
CA ILE A 271 1.38 -0.25 8.34
C ILE A 271 1.18 0.23 9.79
N ALA A 272 1.67 1.42 10.15
CA ALA A 272 1.56 1.95 11.52
C ALA A 272 0.12 1.97 12.08
N PRO A 273 -0.92 2.41 11.34
CA PRO A 273 -2.29 2.41 11.86
C PRO A 273 -2.81 1.01 12.22
N GLU A 274 -2.33 -0.04 11.56
CA GLU A 274 -2.74 -1.43 11.85
C GLU A 274 -2.16 -1.95 13.17
N LEU A 275 -1.10 -1.32 13.69
CA LEU A 275 -0.40 -1.74 14.90
C LEU A 275 -0.81 -0.95 16.14
N GLN A 276 -1.76 -0.03 16.03
CA GLN A 276 -2.28 0.73 17.16
C GLN A 276 -2.87 -0.20 18.23
N GLY A 277 -2.43 -0.02 19.47
CA GLY A 277 -2.88 -0.82 20.61
C GLY A 277 -2.30 -2.24 20.67
N VAL A 278 -1.42 -2.63 19.74
CA VAL A 278 -0.68 -3.89 19.84
C VAL A 278 0.33 -3.79 20.99
N PRO A 279 0.31 -4.70 21.99
CA PRO A 279 1.24 -4.66 23.11
C PRO A 279 2.70 -4.77 22.65
N GLY A 280 3.60 -4.05 23.31
CA GLY A 280 5.04 -4.05 23.03
C GLY A 280 5.58 -2.66 22.75
N ASP A 281 6.85 -2.58 22.35
CA ASP A 281 7.44 -1.34 21.86
C ASP A 281 6.91 -1.07 20.43
N PRO A 282 6.28 0.10 20.17
CA PRO A 282 5.70 0.40 18.86
C PRO A 282 6.71 0.38 17.71
N ALA A 283 7.94 0.83 17.95
CA ALA A 283 8.99 0.85 16.93
C ALA A 283 9.47 -0.57 16.61
N LEU A 284 9.59 -1.45 17.61
CA LEU A 284 9.91 -2.86 17.39
C LEU A 284 8.75 -3.63 16.74
N ASN A 285 7.49 -3.28 17.02
CA ASN A 285 6.33 -3.83 16.32
C ASN A 285 6.35 -3.46 14.83
N LEU A 286 6.72 -2.22 14.50
CA LEU A 286 6.95 -1.78 13.12
C LEU A 286 8.09 -2.53 12.45
N ALA A 287 9.24 -2.64 13.11
CA ALA A 287 10.39 -3.39 12.59
C ALA A 287 10.07 -4.87 12.37
N ALA A 288 9.34 -5.51 13.28
CA ALA A 288 8.88 -6.89 13.13
C ALA A 288 7.93 -7.05 11.93
N SER A 289 7.06 -6.06 11.72
CA SER A 289 6.14 -6.05 10.58
C SER A 289 6.84 -5.80 9.24
N TYR A 290 8.00 -5.10 9.26
CA TYR A 290 8.86 -4.93 8.09
C TYR A 290 9.41 -6.27 7.58
N GLU A 291 9.96 -7.08 8.49
CA GLU A 291 10.54 -8.40 8.17
C GLU A 291 9.49 -9.50 7.94
N THR A 292 8.28 -9.34 8.48
CA THR A 292 7.24 -10.37 8.40
C THR A 292 5.94 -9.82 7.82
N SER A 293 5.03 -9.35 8.67
CA SER A 293 3.77 -8.69 8.34
C SER A 293 3.12 -8.16 9.62
N THR A 294 2.19 -7.20 9.50
CA THR A 294 1.39 -6.71 10.63
C THR A 294 0.62 -7.83 11.34
N TRP A 295 0.15 -8.81 10.58
CA TRP A 295 -0.61 -9.96 11.08
C TRP A 295 0.18 -10.80 12.09
N VAL A 296 1.46 -11.08 11.79
CA VAL A 296 2.33 -11.85 12.69
C VAL A 296 2.46 -11.16 14.05
N VAL A 297 2.58 -9.83 14.03
CA VAL A 297 2.73 -9.00 15.22
C VAL A 297 1.40 -8.88 15.99
N GLN A 298 0.29 -8.60 15.29
CA GLN A 298 -1.06 -8.54 15.88
C GLN A 298 -1.48 -9.85 16.55
N GLN A 299 -1.17 -10.99 15.92
CA GLN A 299 -1.50 -12.32 16.45
C GLN A 299 -0.50 -12.81 17.49
N ARG A 300 0.63 -12.12 17.64
CA ARG A 300 1.74 -12.52 18.51
C ARG A 300 2.19 -13.96 18.23
N ASP A 301 2.35 -14.30 16.95
CA ASP A 301 2.83 -15.61 16.53
C ASP A 301 4.24 -15.85 17.06
N GLN A 302 4.33 -16.60 18.16
CA GLN A 302 5.59 -16.79 18.89
C GLN A 302 6.65 -17.48 18.04
N ALA A 303 6.26 -18.41 17.16
CA ALA A 303 7.22 -19.16 16.35
C ALA A 303 7.87 -18.24 15.30
N ARG A 304 7.05 -17.42 14.62
CA ARG A 304 7.57 -16.46 13.63
C ARG A 304 8.34 -15.32 14.28
N LEU A 305 7.85 -14.79 15.40
CA LEU A 305 8.57 -13.76 16.16
C LEU A 305 9.88 -14.29 16.73
N ALA A 306 9.96 -15.57 17.13
CA ALA A 306 11.19 -16.22 17.55
C ALA A 306 12.23 -16.29 16.42
N ALA A 307 11.79 -16.58 15.18
CA ALA A 307 12.67 -16.70 14.03
C ALA A 307 13.38 -15.38 13.67
N ILE A 308 12.74 -14.24 13.91
CA ILE A 308 13.30 -12.90 13.65
C ILE A 308 13.88 -12.22 14.90
N GLN A 309 13.99 -12.91 16.04
CA GLN A 309 14.56 -12.31 17.26
C GLN A 309 15.96 -11.72 17.06
N PRO A 310 16.90 -12.36 16.31
CA PRO A 310 18.21 -11.75 16.08
C PRO A 310 18.12 -10.38 15.41
N TYR A 311 17.26 -10.24 14.39
CA TYR A 311 16.99 -8.96 13.73
C TYR A 311 16.39 -7.93 14.69
N LEU A 312 15.38 -8.32 15.48
CA LEU A 312 14.74 -7.39 16.45
C LEU A 312 15.70 -6.95 17.55
N ALA A 313 16.59 -7.83 17.98
CA ALA A 313 17.65 -7.49 18.93
C ALA A 313 18.62 -6.48 18.34
N GLU A 314 19.02 -6.64 17.07
CA GLU A 314 19.87 -5.69 16.35
C GLU A 314 19.19 -4.32 16.21
N VAL A 315 17.95 -4.27 15.72
CA VAL A 315 17.18 -3.01 15.63
C VAL A 315 17.04 -2.36 17.02
N GLY A 316 16.79 -3.13 18.06
CA GLY A 316 16.68 -2.63 19.44
C GLY A 316 17.98 -2.02 19.99
N VAL A 317 19.15 -2.51 19.56
CA VAL A 317 20.46 -1.95 19.90
C VAL A 317 20.75 -0.68 19.11
N GLU A 318 20.42 -0.66 17.81
CA GLU A 318 20.74 0.47 16.93
C GLU A 318 19.80 1.68 17.12
N LEU A 319 18.53 1.44 17.45
CA LEU A 319 17.55 2.50 17.64
C LEU A 319 18.00 3.61 18.62
N PRO A 320 18.46 3.33 19.86
CA PRO A 320 18.97 4.36 20.76
C PRO A 320 20.29 5.01 20.29
N ARG A 321 21.11 4.29 19.49
CA ARG A 321 22.34 4.85 18.90
C ARG A 321 22.03 5.94 17.88
N TYR A 322 20.90 5.85 17.18
CA TYR A 322 20.50 6.82 16.16
C TYR A 322 19.60 7.95 16.66
N ARG A 323 18.92 7.79 17.79
CA ARG A 323 18.14 8.88 18.40
C ARG A 323 19.02 10.10 18.70
N PRO A 324 18.55 11.33 18.42
CA PRO A 324 19.28 12.55 18.72
C PRO A 324 19.51 12.66 20.24
N THR A 325 20.58 13.35 20.64
CA THR A 325 20.80 13.68 22.05
C THR A 325 19.75 14.68 22.51
N ALA A 326 19.11 14.40 23.64
CA ALA A 326 18.21 15.32 24.33
C ALA A 326 18.95 16.58 24.81
#